data_AF-A0A951ADC2-F1
#
_entry.id   AF-A0A951ADC2-F1
#
_cell.length_a   1.000
_cell.length_b   1.000
_cell.length_c   1.000
_cell.angle_alpha   90.00
_cell.angle_beta   90.00
_cell.angle_gamma   90.00
#
_symmetry.space_group_name_H-M   'P 1'
#
loop_
_entity.id
_entity.type
_entity.pdbx_description
1 polymer ?
#
loop_
_entity_poly.entity_id
_entity_poly.type
_entity_poly.pdbx_seq_one_letter_code
_entity_poly.pdbx_strand_id
1 'polypeptide(L)'
;QARPLACRNASRDELQAYCNALKEAGKGAIEIALTQKVGVLDEGEEDLLAFLLRESGRKVTFLALFQRDDIPEACPETRRRARAYPGAVPQTSPLALTRDINMRNPFSFATFPCWSRVFADKSKAAQRAAYADPAFRNACRAEIKGNIDWRRLTVHETHKPELKRYEGRSVADVAAERGKDPLDTFLDLTIEDDLDIEFVLAQFNVDIERVKDNLVDPNVLIALGDAGAHVDMLCDAGYPTYLLGTWVRERQIMSLEEAVARLTTQPAALFGIKGRGRLAAGAAADIAIFDPDRVGSASRGERRYDLPGGAKRMVMPSRGVEYTIVNGRIVYAGGRATGDTPGAVLRS
;
A
#
# COMPACT_ATOMS: atom_id res chain seq x y z
N GLN A 1 -29.22 -19.39 13.55
CA GLN A 1 -27.84 -19.86 13.31
C GLN A 1 -27.13 -18.80 12.49
N ALA A 2 -26.12 -18.13 13.06
CA ALA A 2 -25.30 -17.20 12.30
C ALA A 2 -24.57 -18.01 11.22
N ARG A 3 -24.59 -17.52 9.97
CA ARG A 3 -23.79 -18.11 8.90
C ARG A 3 -22.31 -17.83 9.21
N PRO A 4 -21.40 -18.79 8.98
CA PRO A 4 -19.97 -18.55 9.07
C PRO A 4 -19.60 -17.28 8.27
N LEU A 5 -18.81 -16.41 8.88
CA LEU A 5 -18.25 -15.21 8.26
C LEU A 5 -16.75 -15.17 8.59
N ALA A 6 -15.92 -15.39 7.58
CA ALA A 6 -14.48 -15.23 7.68
C ALA A 6 -14.15 -13.78 8.07
N CYS A 7 -13.92 -13.55 9.37
CA CYS A 7 -13.59 -12.25 9.94
C CYS A 7 -12.64 -12.42 11.12
N ARG A 8 -12.17 -11.31 11.70
CA ARG A 8 -11.26 -11.30 12.85
C ARG A 8 -11.80 -12.05 14.07
N ASN A 9 -13.12 -12.22 14.18
CA ASN A 9 -13.78 -12.89 15.29
C ASN A 9 -14.10 -14.37 15.01
N ALA A 10 -13.67 -14.92 13.86
CA ALA A 10 -13.88 -16.31 13.53
C ALA A 10 -13.19 -17.22 14.56
N SER A 11 -13.90 -18.26 15.00
CA SER A 11 -13.32 -19.26 15.91
C SER A 11 -12.33 -20.16 15.18
N ARG A 12 -11.50 -20.90 15.94
CA ARG A 12 -10.62 -21.91 15.35
C ARG A 12 -11.39 -23.00 14.60
N ASP A 13 -12.55 -23.43 15.13
CA ASP A 13 -13.41 -24.41 14.45
C ASP A 13 -13.93 -23.89 13.11
N GLU A 14 -14.29 -22.60 13.05
CA GLU A 14 -14.74 -21.97 11.82
C GLU A 14 -13.60 -21.86 10.79
N LEU A 15 -12.42 -21.40 11.23
CA LEU A 15 -11.23 -21.37 10.37
C LEU A 15 -10.84 -22.78 9.90
N GLN A 16 -10.98 -23.80 10.74
CA GLN A 16 -10.74 -25.19 10.37
C GLN A 16 -11.70 -25.64 9.27
N ALA A 17 -12.98 -25.29 9.36
CA ALA A 17 -13.97 -25.62 8.34
C ALA A 17 -13.60 -25.02 6.97
N TYR A 18 -13.16 -23.76 6.93
CA TYR A 18 -12.66 -23.13 5.69
C TYR A 18 -11.39 -23.82 5.16
N CYS A 19 -10.45 -24.14 6.06
CA CYS A 19 -9.23 -24.85 5.71
C CYS A 19 -9.53 -26.23 5.11
N ASN A 20 -10.45 -26.98 5.72
CA ASN A 20 -10.85 -28.30 5.26
C ASN A 20 -11.51 -28.28 3.89
N ALA A 21 -12.30 -27.24 3.57
CA ALA A 21 -12.86 -27.07 2.23
C ALA A 21 -11.77 -26.89 1.16
N LEU A 22 -10.71 -26.12 1.47
CA LEU A 22 -9.55 -25.98 0.57
C LEU A 22 -8.73 -27.27 0.48
N LYS A 23 -8.60 -28.00 1.59
CA LYS A 23 -7.92 -29.29 1.64
C LYS A 23 -8.60 -30.32 0.75
N GLU A 24 -9.93 -30.45 0.89
CA GLU A 24 -10.75 -31.35 0.07
C GLU A 24 -10.67 -31.00 -1.41
N ALA A 25 -10.73 -29.71 -1.74
CA ALA A 25 -10.59 -29.24 -3.11
C ALA A 25 -9.19 -29.48 -3.71
N GLY A 26 -8.16 -29.66 -2.87
CA GLY A 26 -6.78 -29.90 -3.30
C GLY A 26 -6.12 -28.74 -4.05
N LYS A 27 -6.72 -27.55 -4.02
CA LYS A 27 -6.36 -26.39 -4.85
C LYS A 27 -6.57 -25.06 -4.12
N GLY A 28 -5.93 -24.00 -4.63
CA GLY A 28 -5.97 -22.66 -4.03
C GLY A 28 -4.88 -22.40 -2.99
N ALA A 29 -4.96 -21.24 -2.35
CA ALA A 29 -4.10 -20.77 -1.28
C ALA A 29 -4.94 -19.95 -0.28
N ILE A 30 -4.40 -19.70 0.91
CA ILE A 30 -5.00 -18.81 1.90
C ILE A 30 -4.24 -17.49 1.89
N GLU A 31 -4.94 -16.38 1.90
CA GLU A 31 -4.37 -15.05 2.15
C GLU A 31 -4.94 -14.50 3.46
N ILE A 32 -4.07 -13.94 4.31
CA ILE A 32 -4.47 -13.41 5.62
C ILE A 32 -3.70 -12.15 5.99
N ALA A 33 -4.36 -11.21 6.65
CA ALA A 33 -3.72 -10.04 7.25
C ALA A 33 -3.20 -10.37 8.66
N LEU A 34 -1.88 -10.52 8.79
CA LEU A 34 -1.17 -10.64 10.07
C LEU A 34 -0.58 -9.27 10.40
N THR A 35 -1.46 -8.37 10.83
CA THR A 35 -1.14 -6.94 11.01
C THR A 35 -1.52 -6.45 12.40
N GLN A 36 -1.43 -7.30 13.44
CA GLN A 36 -1.49 -6.78 14.81
C GLN A 36 -0.44 -5.69 15.01
N LYS A 37 0.76 -5.96 14.48
CA LYS A 37 1.83 -4.98 14.33
C LYS A 37 2.48 -5.17 12.98
N VAL A 38 2.23 -4.24 12.05
CA VAL A 38 2.74 -4.29 10.66
C VAL A 38 4.23 -4.66 10.66
N GLY A 39 4.62 -5.59 9.78
CA GLY A 39 6.01 -6.06 9.63
C GLY A 39 6.54 -6.98 10.73
N VAL A 40 5.77 -7.26 11.79
CA VAL A 40 6.16 -8.14 12.91
C VAL A 40 5.25 -9.35 12.94
N LEU A 41 5.83 -10.54 12.82
CA LEU A 41 5.17 -11.82 13.06
C LEU A 41 5.41 -12.24 14.51
N ASP A 42 4.37 -12.16 15.35
CA ASP A 42 4.43 -12.57 16.75
C ASP A 42 4.06 -14.05 16.97
N GLU A 43 4.26 -14.56 18.19
CA GLU A 43 4.02 -15.96 18.53
C GLU A 43 2.57 -16.41 18.29
N GLY A 44 1.59 -15.52 18.53
CA GLY A 44 0.17 -15.84 18.30
C GLY A 44 -0.18 -15.90 16.81
N GLU A 45 0.42 -15.03 16.01
CA GLU A 45 0.31 -15.05 14.56
C GLU A 45 1.07 -16.26 13.94
N GLU A 46 2.19 -16.68 14.53
CA GLU A 46 2.89 -17.93 14.18
C GLU A 46 2.01 -19.16 14.44
N ASP A 47 1.36 -19.23 15.59
CA ASP A 47 0.41 -20.30 15.92
C ASP A 47 -0.79 -20.32 14.95
N LEU A 48 -1.26 -19.14 14.53
CA LEU A 48 -2.29 -19.03 13.50
C LEU A 48 -1.81 -19.54 12.14
N LEU A 49 -0.63 -19.12 11.72
CA LEU A 49 -0.02 -19.54 10.46
C LEU A 49 0.20 -21.06 10.42
N ALA A 50 0.76 -21.63 11.47
CA ALA A 50 0.98 -23.07 11.62
C ALA A 50 -0.32 -23.86 11.53
N PHE A 51 -1.38 -23.37 12.20
CA PHE A 51 -2.71 -23.95 12.12
C PHE A 51 -3.27 -23.93 10.70
N LEU A 52 -3.25 -22.78 10.02
CA LEU A 52 -3.80 -22.65 8.66
C LEU A 52 -3.07 -23.56 7.67
N LEU A 53 -1.74 -23.63 7.75
CA LEU A 53 -0.92 -24.52 6.92
C LEU A 53 -1.28 -25.99 7.16
N ARG A 54 -1.36 -26.41 8.43
CA ARG A 54 -1.66 -27.80 8.81
C ARG A 54 -3.07 -28.23 8.41
N GLU A 55 -4.06 -27.42 8.76
CA GLU A 55 -5.47 -27.76 8.53
C GLU A 55 -5.81 -27.75 7.04
N SER A 56 -5.28 -26.78 6.28
CA SER A 56 -5.60 -26.69 4.84
C SER A 56 -4.72 -27.56 3.96
N GLY A 57 -3.47 -27.82 4.36
CA GLY A 57 -2.46 -28.40 3.47
C GLY A 57 -2.16 -27.51 2.25
N ARG A 58 -2.52 -26.22 2.29
CA ARG A 58 -2.31 -25.24 1.21
C ARG A 58 -1.27 -24.21 1.63
N LYS A 59 -0.71 -23.51 0.65
CA LYS A 59 0.15 -22.35 0.92
C LYS A 59 -0.66 -21.25 1.59
N VAL A 60 -0.03 -20.53 2.51
CA VAL A 60 -0.58 -19.35 3.18
C VAL A 60 0.30 -18.17 2.83
N THR A 61 -0.28 -17.11 2.31
CA THR A 61 0.41 -15.83 2.11
C THR A 61 -0.15 -14.80 3.08
N PHE A 62 0.70 -13.91 3.57
CA PHE A 62 0.27 -12.95 4.58
C PHE A 62 0.83 -11.55 4.35
N LEU A 63 -0.01 -10.56 4.65
CA LEU A 63 0.30 -9.15 4.57
C LEU A 63 0.39 -8.53 5.97
N ALA A 64 1.16 -7.47 6.19
CA ALA A 64 2.05 -6.78 5.26
C ALA A 64 3.48 -6.71 5.83
N LEU A 65 4.46 -7.22 5.08
CA LEU A 65 5.88 -7.13 5.40
C LEU A 65 6.43 -5.78 4.96
N PHE A 66 6.19 -4.75 5.76
CA PHE A 66 6.71 -3.39 5.53
C PHE A 66 7.81 -3.01 6.53
N GLN A 67 8.86 -2.38 6.02
CA GLN A 67 9.99 -1.89 6.80
C GLN A 67 9.59 -0.73 7.70
N ARG A 68 10.17 -0.72 8.91
CA ARG A 68 9.81 0.13 10.02
C ARG A 68 11.03 0.76 10.66
N ASP A 69 11.02 2.06 10.86
CA ASP A 69 12.17 2.74 11.48
C ASP A 69 12.14 2.68 13.00
N ASP A 70 10.94 2.57 13.57
CA ASP A 70 10.76 2.38 15.01
C ASP A 70 11.16 0.97 15.46
N ILE A 71 11.22 -0.01 14.54
CA ILE A 71 11.59 -1.40 14.80
C ILE A 71 12.42 -1.95 13.63
N PRO A 72 13.71 -1.58 13.56
CA PRO A 72 14.58 -1.95 12.45
C PRO A 72 14.62 -3.46 12.13
N GLU A 73 14.52 -4.29 13.17
CA GLU A 73 14.57 -5.74 13.15
C GLU A 73 13.27 -6.44 12.71
N ALA A 74 12.16 -5.71 12.62
CA ALA A 74 10.82 -6.29 12.38
C ALA A 74 10.78 -7.19 11.14
N CYS A 75 11.16 -6.67 9.97
CA CYS A 75 11.14 -7.44 8.73
C CYS A 75 12.19 -8.58 8.72
N PRO A 76 13.47 -8.34 9.06
CA PRO A 76 14.46 -9.42 9.16
C PRO A 76 14.01 -10.58 10.06
N GLU A 77 13.46 -10.26 11.24
CA GLU A 77 12.95 -11.24 12.20
C GLU A 77 11.75 -12.00 11.65
N THR A 78 10.77 -11.28 11.07
CA THR A 78 9.59 -11.90 10.45
C THR A 78 9.98 -12.85 9.32
N ARG A 79 10.93 -12.46 8.45
CA ARG A 79 11.44 -13.36 7.40
C ARG A 79 12.14 -14.58 7.99
N ARG A 80 12.90 -14.42 9.07
CA ARG A 80 13.54 -15.55 9.77
C ARG A 80 12.51 -16.51 10.35
N ARG A 81 11.51 -16.01 11.07
CA ARG A 81 10.42 -16.80 11.67
C ARG A 81 9.59 -17.53 10.61
N ALA A 82 9.17 -16.83 9.55
CA ALA A 82 8.39 -17.42 8.47
C ALA A 82 9.09 -18.61 7.78
N ARG A 83 10.42 -18.66 7.75
CA ARG A 83 11.18 -19.81 7.19
C ARG A 83 10.98 -21.11 7.97
N ALA A 84 10.56 -21.06 9.24
CA ALA A 84 10.19 -22.24 10.01
C ALA A 84 8.87 -22.88 9.55
N TYR A 85 8.11 -22.20 8.67
CA TYR A 85 6.79 -22.62 8.21
C TYR A 85 6.77 -22.77 6.67
N PRO A 86 7.23 -23.91 6.13
CA PRO A 86 7.19 -24.17 4.70
C PRO A 86 5.78 -23.98 4.12
N GLY A 87 5.66 -23.11 3.12
CA GLY A 87 4.37 -22.75 2.52
C GLY A 87 3.78 -21.42 3.02
N ALA A 88 4.37 -20.83 4.07
CA ALA A 88 4.12 -19.45 4.46
C ALA A 88 4.91 -18.49 3.58
N VAL A 89 4.23 -17.51 2.96
CA VAL A 89 4.85 -16.55 2.05
C VAL A 89 4.46 -15.12 2.43
N PRO A 90 5.33 -14.36 3.14
CA PRO A 90 5.08 -12.94 3.40
C PRO A 90 4.95 -12.14 2.10
N GLN A 91 4.10 -11.11 2.11
CA GLN A 91 3.94 -10.17 1.00
C GLN A 91 4.53 -8.80 1.35
N THR A 92 5.17 -8.16 0.37
CA THR A 92 5.67 -6.79 0.46
C THR A 92 5.28 -5.98 -0.79
N SER A 93 5.35 -4.65 -0.69
CA SER A 93 5.21 -3.71 -1.81
C SER A 93 6.56 -3.04 -2.07
N PRO A 94 6.92 -2.72 -3.32
CA PRO A 94 8.04 -1.84 -3.62
C PRO A 94 7.74 -0.36 -3.31
N LEU A 95 6.47 -0.03 -3.02
CA LEU A 95 6.02 1.31 -2.66
C LEU A 95 6.05 1.50 -1.14
N ALA A 96 6.12 2.76 -0.72
CA ALA A 96 5.90 3.14 0.66
C ALA A 96 4.40 3.06 0.98
N LEU A 97 4.04 2.56 2.16
CA LEU A 97 2.65 2.64 2.60
C LEU A 97 2.36 4.07 3.02
N THR A 98 1.51 4.75 2.26
CA THR A 98 1.13 6.13 2.52
C THR A 98 -0.24 6.26 3.17
N ARG A 99 -0.44 7.35 3.90
CA ARG A 99 -1.73 7.74 4.48
C ARG A 99 -2.05 9.19 4.16
N ASP A 100 -3.26 9.42 3.67
CA ASP A 100 -3.80 10.76 3.50
C ASP A 100 -4.10 11.43 4.84
N ILE A 101 -3.71 12.70 4.95
CA ILE A 101 -4.01 13.56 6.09
C ILE A 101 -4.88 14.72 5.60
N ASN A 102 -6.13 14.71 6.05
CA ASN A 102 -7.11 15.74 5.78
C ASN A 102 -7.46 16.47 7.09
N MET A 103 -7.43 17.81 7.05
CA MET A 103 -7.60 18.62 8.26
C MET A 103 -9.05 18.99 8.56
N ARG A 104 -10.00 18.76 7.64
CA ARG A 104 -11.43 18.80 7.95
C ARG A 104 -11.84 17.59 8.81
N ASN A 105 -11.19 16.45 8.59
CA ASN A 105 -11.37 15.24 9.39
C ASN A 105 -10.01 14.67 9.87
N PRO A 106 -9.37 15.29 10.88
CA PRO A 106 -8.00 15.00 11.30
C PRO A 106 -7.90 13.71 12.15
N PHE A 107 -8.61 12.65 11.76
CA PHE A 107 -8.70 11.40 12.51
C PHE A 107 -7.35 10.74 12.79
N SER A 108 -6.36 10.95 11.92
CA SER A 108 -4.96 10.51 12.14
C SER A 108 -4.33 11.07 13.42
N PHE A 109 -4.89 12.13 14.00
CA PHE A 109 -4.44 12.75 15.23
C PHE A 109 -5.38 12.47 16.42
N ALA A 110 -6.43 11.65 16.26
CA ALA A 110 -7.45 11.44 17.29
C ALA A 110 -6.91 10.81 18.58
N THR A 111 -5.77 10.13 18.53
CA THR A 111 -5.12 9.54 19.70
C THR A 111 -4.38 10.55 20.57
N PHE A 112 -4.15 11.77 20.08
CA PHE A 112 -3.46 12.84 20.81
C PHE A 112 -4.49 13.72 21.54
N PRO A 113 -4.49 13.75 22.88
CA PRO A 113 -5.47 14.50 23.67
C PRO A 113 -5.67 15.96 23.26
N CYS A 114 -4.60 16.66 22.83
CA CYS A 114 -4.69 18.06 22.40
C CYS A 114 -5.69 18.27 21.23
N TRP A 115 -5.93 17.24 20.40
CA TRP A 115 -6.81 17.31 19.23
C TRP A 115 -8.30 17.15 19.56
N SER A 116 -8.66 16.77 20.78
CA SER A 116 -10.05 16.57 21.21
C SER A 116 -10.97 17.76 20.88
N ARG A 117 -10.46 19.00 21.04
CA ARG A 117 -11.18 20.25 20.73
C ARG A 117 -11.65 20.33 19.27
N VAL A 118 -10.87 19.78 18.34
CA VAL A 118 -11.12 19.84 16.89
C VAL A 118 -12.20 18.84 16.46
N PHE A 119 -12.48 17.84 17.30
CA PHE A 119 -13.55 16.87 17.10
C PHE A 119 -14.87 17.26 17.78
N ALA A 120 -14.81 18.12 18.80
CA ALA A 120 -15.98 18.62 19.51
C ALA A 120 -16.86 19.53 18.64
N ASP A 121 -16.24 20.43 17.87
CA ASP A 121 -16.92 21.26 16.87
C ASP A 121 -16.21 21.14 15.52
N LYS A 122 -16.90 20.53 14.54
CA LYS A 122 -16.38 20.23 13.20
C LYS A 122 -16.61 21.36 12.18
N SER A 123 -17.18 22.50 12.60
CA SER A 123 -17.33 23.66 11.72
C SER A 123 -15.97 24.17 11.24
N LYS A 124 -15.88 24.68 9.99
CA LYS A 124 -14.64 25.27 9.46
C LYS A 124 -14.12 26.39 10.38
N ALA A 125 -15.02 27.21 10.89
CA ALA A 125 -14.69 28.32 11.78
C ALA A 125 -14.04 27.85 13.09
N ALA A 126 -14.63 26.85 13.77
CA ALA A 126 -14.09 26.34 15.03
C ALA A 126 -12.74 25.63 14.84
N GLN A 127 -12.60 24.82 13.79
CA GLN A 127 -11.33 24.16 13.49
C GLN A 127 -10.24 25.17 13.15
N ARG A 128 -10.54 26.17 12.31
CA ARG A 128 -9.61 27.26 11.98
C ARG A 128 -9.17 28.02 13.24
N ALA A 129 -10.10 28.34 14.13
CA ALA A 129 -9.80 29.00 15.39
C ALA A 129 -8.90 28.15 16.30
N ALA A 130 -9.16 26.84 16.39
CA ALA A 130 -8.31 25.92 17.15
C ALA A 130 -6.90 25.83 16.57
N TYR A 131 -6.77 25.69 15.24
CA TYR A 131 -5.47 25.62 14.57
C TYR A 131 -4.65 26.92 14.67
N ALA A 132 -5.32 28.07 14.83
CA ALA A 132 -4.67 29.37 15.02
C ALA A 132 -4.28 29.64 16.48
N ASP A 133 -4.82 28.88 17.45
CA ASP A 133 -4.62 29.12 18.88
C ASP A 133 -3.21 28.68 19.34
N PRO A 134 -2.36 29.59 19.85
CA PRO A 134 -1.02 29.26 20.33
C PRO A 134 -1.01 28.21 21.44
N ALA A 135 -2.02 28.19 22.32
CA ALA A 135 -2.11 27.21 23.40
C ALA A 135 -2.33 25.79 22.84
N PHE A 136 -3.19 25.68 21.82
CA PHE A 136 -3.41 24.42 21.09
C PHE A 136 -2.11 23.96 20.41
N ARG A 137 -1.42 24.85 19.69
CA ARG A 137 -0.17 24.51 19.01
C ARG A 137 0.90 24.03 19.98
N ASN A 138 1.05 24.70 21.12
CA ASN A 138 2.02 24.34 22.16
C ASN A 138 1.72 22.97 22.78
N ALA A 139 0.45 22.69 23.10
CA ALA A 139 0.04 21.39 23.59
C ALA A 139 0.34 20.28 22.57
N CYS A 140 -0.05 20.49 21.30
CA CYS A 140 0.18 19.49 20.26
C CYS A 140 1.65 19.28 19.92
N ARG A 141 2.49 20.30 20.04
CA ARG A 141 3.94 20.15 19.86
C ARG A 141 4.56 19.27 20.93
N ALA A 142 4.11 19.39 22.17
CA ALA A 142 4.58 18.53 23.26
C ALA A 142 4.17 17.06 23.01
N GLU A 143 2.94 16.81 22.56
CA GLU A 143 2.42 15.46 22.33
C GLU A 143 2.97 14.78 21.06
N ILE A 144 3.14 15.53 19.97
CA ILE A 144 3.57 14.99 18.67
C ILE A 144 5.09 14.80 18.60
N LYS A 145 5.88 15.35 19.54
CA LYS A 145 7.33 15.26 19.54
C LYS A 145 7.80 13.80 19.47
N GLY A 146 8.49 13.45 18.37
CA GLY A 146 8.99 12.10 18.12
C GLY A 146 7.98 11.14 17.46
N ASN A 147 6.70 11.50 17.37
CA ASN A 147 5.64 10.69 16.75
C ASN A 147 5.45 10.97 15.26
N ILE A 148 5.80 12.17 14.79
CA ILE A 148 5.67 12.56 13.38
C ILE A 148 7.02 13.03 12.85
N ASP A 149 7.44 12.41 11.76
CA ASP A 149 8.57 12.87 10.97
C ASP A 149 8.08 13.80 9.85
N TRP A 150 8.25 15.10 10.05
CA TRP A 150 7.81 16.14 9.11
C TRP A 150 8.48 16.08 7.74
N ARG A 151 9.57 15.31 7.60
CA ARG A 151 10.22 15.05 6.32
C ARG A 151 9.43 14.05 5.47
N ARG A 152 8.56 13.25 6.10
CA ARG A 152 7.71 12.24 5.45
C ARG A 152 6.30 12.71 5.18
N LEU A 153 5.91 13.84 5.78
CA LEU A 153 4.65 14.49 5.52
C LEU A 153 4.82 15.48 4.37
N THR A 154 4.21 15.19 3.24
CA THR A 154 4.35 15.97 2.00
C THR A 154 3.05 16.71 1.71
N VAL A 155 3.15 17.97 1.27
CA VAL A 155 2.00 18.70 0.72
C VAL A 155 1.61 18.01 -0.59
N HIS A 156 0.43 17.40 -0.64
CA HIS A 156 0.03 16.67 -1.83
C HIS A 156 -0.77 17.54 -2.79
N GLU A 157 -1.79 18.24 -2.28
CA GLU A 157 -2.69 19.05 -3.08
C GLU A 157 -3.17 20.27 -2.30
N THR A 158 -3.21 21.41 -2.99
CA THR A 158 -3.63 22.71 -2.46
C THR A 158 -4.72 23.31 -3.37
N HIS A 159 -5.60 24.14 -2.83
CA HIS A 159 -6.67 24.79 -3.60
C HIS A 159 -6.38 26.25 -3.91
N LYS A 160 -5.44 26.88 -3.21
CA LYS A 160 -5.00 28.25 -3.46
C LYS A 160 -3.80 28.35 -4.40
N PRO A 161 -3.85 29.22 -5.44
CA PRO A 161 -2.76 29.37 -6.41
C PRO A 161 -1.39 29.64 -5.78
N GLU A 162 -1.34 30.45 -4.73
CA GLU A 162 -0.10 30.83 -4.03
C GLU A 162 0.58 29.66 -3.30
N LEU A 163 -0.17 28.60 -2.97
CA LEU A 163 0.34 27.42 -2.27
C LEU A 163 0.78 26.29 -3.21
N LYS A 164 0.42 26.36 -4.50
CA LYS A 164 0.77 25.35 -5.51
C LYS A 164 2.28 25.05 -5.57
N ARG A 165 3.12 26.05 -5.29
CA ARG A 165 4.59 25.91 -5.21
C ARG A 165 5.09 24.95 -4.13
N TYR A 166 4.24 24.58 -3.17
CA TYR A 166 4.58 23.66 -2.09
C TYR A 166 4.20 22.21 -2.41
N GLU A 167 3.36 21.96 -3.42
CA GLU A 167 2.97 20.60 -3.79
C GLU A 167 4.19 19.73 -4.14
N GLY A 168 4.22 18.52 -3.58
CA GLY A 168 5.33 17.58 -3.68
C GLY A 168 6.50 17.83 -2.73
N ARG A 169 6.46 18.89 -1.90
CA ARG A 169 7.51 19.20 -0.91
C ARG A 169 7.14 18.74 0.48
N SER A 170 8.14 18.34 1.27
CA SER A 170 7.91 17.97 2.66
C SER A 170 7.56 19.19 3.50
N VAL A 171 6.74 19.01 4.54
CA VAL A 171 6.44 20.08 5.51
C VAL A 171 7.72 20.58 6.17
N ALA A 172 8.71 19.72 6.40
CA ALA A 172 10.02 20.13 6.91
C ALA A 172 10.74 21.11 5.97
N ASP A 173 10.74 20.86 4.65
CA ASP A 173 11.39 21.76 3.69
C ASP A 173 10.66 23.11 3.59
N VAL A 174 9.33 23.10 3.64
CA VAL A 174 8.53 24.32 3.63
C VAL A 174 8.73 25.12 4.92
N ALA A 175 8.85 24.43 6.06
CA ALA A 175 9.10 25.07 7.35
C ALA A 175 10.49 25.72 7.39
N ALA A 176 11.51 25.04 6.86
CA ALA A 176 12.86 25.58 6.72
C ALA A 176 12.89 26.84 5.83
N GLU A 177 12.19 26.82 4.68
CA GLU A 177 12.05 27.99 3.81
C GLU A 177 11.37 29.17 4.52
N ARG A 178 10.34 28.90 5.33
CA ARG A 178 9.58 29.93 6.06
C ARG A 178 10.26 30.38 7.35
N GLY A 179 11.35 29.73 7.78
CA GLY A 179 11.99 29.98 9.07
C GLY A 179 11.06 29.70 10.27
N LYS A 180 10.17 28.72 10.14
CA LYS A 180 9.14 28.38 11.15
C LYS A 180 9.28 26.95 11.66
N ASP A 181 8.64 26.67 12.79
CA ASP A 181 8.48 25.30 13.30
C ASP A 181 7.62 24.46 12.32
N PRO A 182 7.91 23.15 12.14
CA PRO A 182 7.14 22.31 11.23
C PRO A 182 5.65 22.14 11.60
N LEU A 183 5.30 22.05 12.89
CA LEU A 183 3.89 21.97 13.29
C LEU A 183 3.18 23.29 13.00
N ASP A 184 3.83 24.41 13.29
CA ASP A 184 3.27 25.73 12.95
C ASP A 184 3.08 25.88 11.44
N THR A 185 4.06 25.45 10.64
CA THR A 185 3.98 25.48 9.17
C THR A 185 2.85 24.59 8.65
N PHE A 186 2.70 23.39 9.19
CA PHE A 186 1.62 22.47 8.84
C PHE A 186 0.24 23.08 9.09
N LEU A 187 0.04 23.68 10.27
CA LEU A 187 -1.23 24.33 10.64
C LEU A 187 -1.44 25.65 9.88
N ASP A 188 -0.38 26.41 9.62
CA ASP A 188 -0.43 27.64 8.82
C ASP A 188 -0.87 27.33 7.40
N LEU A 189 -0.24 26.36 6.73
CA LEU A 189 -0.63 25.91 5.39
C LEU A 189 -2.09 25.45 5.35
N THR A 190 -2.53 24.75 6.40
CA THR A 190 -3.92 24.33 6.56
C THR A 190 -4.87 25.51 6.61
N ILE A 191 -4.57 26.53 7.41
CA ILE A 191 -5.39 27.75 7.54
C ILE A 191 -5.35 28.59 6.26
N GLU A 192 -4.16 28.70 5.65
CA GLU A 192 -3.92 29.43 4.42
C GLU A 192 -4.77 28.84 3.29
N ASP A 193 -4.86 27.51 3.15
CA ASP A 193 -5.67 26.82 2.13
C ASP A 193 -7.15 26.61 2.51
N ASP A 194 -7.65 27.34 3.52
CA ASP A 194 -9.02 27.21 4.04
C ASP A 194 -9.41 25.77 4.45
N LEU A 195 -8.45 25.03 5.00
CA LEU A 195 -8.55 23.66 5.49
C LEU A 195 -8.75 22.59 4.40
N ASP A 196 -8.71 22.98 3.13
CA ASP A 196 -8.93 22.06 2.00
C ASP A 196 -7.62 21.44 1.47
N ILE A 197 -6.48 21.80 2.06
CA ILE A 197 -5.17 21.18 1.76
C ILE A 197 -5.19 19.70 2.11
N GLU A 198 -4.58 18.88 1.26
CA GLU A 198 -4.36 17.47 1.51
C GLU A 198 -2.87 17.18 1.63
N PHE A 199 -2.48 16.49 2.71
CA PHE A 199 -1.11 16.00 2.89
C PHE A 199 -1.08 14.48 2.76
N VAL A 200 0.11 13.95 2.51
CA VAL A 200 0.38 12.51 2.50
C VAL A 200 1.54 12.20 3.43
N LEU A 201 1.34 11.25 4.33
CA LEU A 201 2.36 10.74 5.23
C LEU A 201 2.85 9.38 4.74
N ALA A 202 4.14 9.25 4.43
CA ALA A 202 4.76 7.95 4.21
C ALA A 202 5.04 7.25 5.55
N GLN A 203 4.30 6.19 5.87
CA GLN A 203 4.34 5.52 7.17
C GLN A 203 5.42 4.43 7.25
N PHE A 204 5.45 3.53 6.26
CA PHE A 204 6.36 2.37 6.21
C PHE A 204 7.00 2.24 4.84
N ASN A 205 8.03 1.40 4.72
CA ASN A 205 8.78 1.20 3.46
C ASN A 205 9.43 2.49 2.92
N VAL A 206 9.91 3.34 3.82
CA VAL A 206 10.57 4.61 3.45
C VAL A 206 12.10 4.48 3.33
N ASP A 207 12.72 3.61 4.11
CA ASP A 207 14.15 3.33 4.02
C ASP A 207 14.39 2.37 2.86
N ILE A 208 14.83 2.95 1.75
CA ILE A 208 15.06 2.27 0.48
C ILE A 208 16.05 1.11 0.64
N GLU A 209 17.12 1.27 1.41
CA GLU A 209 18.13 0.21 1.55
C GLU A 209 17.56 -1.00 2.26
N ARG A 210 16.68 -0.78 3.24
CA ARG A 210 15.99 -1.87 3.94
C ARG A 210 14.85 -2.45 3.12
N VAL A 211 14.16 -1.65 2.31
CA VAL A 211 13.09 -2.16 1.42
C VAL A 211 13.68 -3.13 0.40
N LYS A 212 14.87 -2.83 -0.14
CA LYS A 212 15.61 -3.72 -1.04
C LYS A 212 15.71 -5.14 -0.48
N ASP A 213 16.03 -5.31 0.81
CA ASP A 213 16.17 -6.63 1.43
C ASP A 213 14.90 -7.49 1.34
N ASN A 214 13.72 -6.87 1.46
CA ASN A 214 12.45 -7.57 1.24
C ASN A 214 12.25 -7.88 -0.25
N LEU A 215 12.59 -6.93 -1.11
CA LEU A 215 12.41 -7.04 -2.56
C LEU A 215 13.35 -8.03 -3.22
N VAL A 216 14.47 -8.44 -2.62
CA VAL A 216 15.37 -9.45 -3.19
C VAL A 216 15.23 -10.83 -2.56
N ASP A 217 14.50 -10.98 -1.44
CA ASP A 217 14.32 -12.29 -0.80
C ASP A 217 13.34 -13.16 -1.62
N PRO A 218 13.76 -14.32 -2.17
CA PRO A 218 12.91 -15.20 -2.98
C PRO A 218 11.71 -15.79 -2.23
N ASN A 219 11.72 -15.73 -0.89
CA ASN A 219 10.63 -16.22 -0.04
C ASN A 219 9.58 -15.15 0.26
N VAL A 220 9.78 -13.92 -0.22
CA VAL A 220 8.82 -12.83 -0.14
C VAL A 220 8.14 -12.64 -1.49
N LEU A 221 6.82 -12.50 -1.48
CA LEU A 221 6.03 -12.14 -2.66
C LEU A 221 5.95 -10.63 -2.82
N ILE A 222 6.19 -10.13 -4.03
CA ILE A 222 5.95 -8.72 -4.38
C ILE A 222 4.50 -8.57 -4.84
N ALA A 223 3.67 -7.89 -4.05
CA ALA A 223 2.23 -7.77 -4.24
C ALA A 223 1.68 -6.48 -3.58
N LEU A 224 0.47 -6.54 -2.99
CA LEU A 224 -0.17 -5.44 -2.25
C LEU A 224 -0.60 -4.23 -3.11
N GLY A 225 -1.21 -4.47 -4.27
CA GLY A 225 -1.69 -3.39 -5.13
C GLY A 225 -2.90 -2.61 -4.58
N ASP A 226 -3.77 -3.26 -3.81
CA ASP A 226 -4.96 -2.69 -3.12
C ASP A 226 -5.85 -1.74 -3.98
N ALA A 227 -5.86 -1.99 -5.30
CA ALA A 227 -6.50 -1.11 -6.26
C ALA A 227 -8.03 -1.26 -6.21
N GLY A 228 -8.72 -0.18 -5.89
CA GLY A 228 -10.19 -0.10 -5.99
C GLY A 228 -10.97 -0.50 -4.73
N ALA A 229 -10.35 -1.16 -3.74
CA ALA A 229 -10.98 -1.41 -2.43
C ALA A 229 -11.03 -0.14 -1.57
N HIS A 230 -9.97 0.66 -1.64
CA HIS A 230 -9.81 1.94 -0.96
C HIS A 230 -9.69 3.08 -1.97
N VAL A 231 -10.59 3.11 -2.94
CA VAL A 231 -10.46 3.90 -4.18
C VAL A 231 -10.19 5.39 -3.95
N ASP A 232 -10.57 5.96 -2.82
CA ASP A 232 -10.38 7.36 -2.43
C ASP A 232 -9.22 7.60 -1.43
N MET A 233 -8.57 6.54 -0.94
CA MET A 233 -7.55 6.59 0.13
C MET A 233 -6.21 5.92 -0.23
N LEU A 234 -6.22 4.81 -0.97
CA LEU A 234 -5.02 4.07 -1.34
C LEU A 234 -5.13 3.48 -2.75
N CYS A 235 -4.04 3.54 -3.51
CA CYS A 235 -3.94 2.87 -4.81
C CYS A 235 -2.46 2.55 -5.07
N ASP A 236 -2.09 1.29 -4.89
CA ASP A 236 -0.74 0.76 -5.14
C ASP A 236 -0.69 -0.04 -6.45
N ALA A 237 -1.69 0.13 -7.33
CA ALA A 237 -1.77 -0.58 -8.62
C ALA A 237 -0.54 -0.39 -9.53
N GLY A 238 0.21 0.71 -9.32
CA GLY A 238 1.43 1.02 -10.03
C GLY A 238 2.67 0.25 -9.54
N TYR A 239 2.55 -0.60 -8.52
CA TYR A 239 3.68 -1.34 -7.96
C TYR A 239 4.50 -2.14 -9.00
N PRO A 240 3.92 -2.77 -10.05
CA PRO A 240 4.71 -3.53 -11.03
C PRO A 240 5.59 -2.59 -11.86
N THR A 241 5.03 -1.47 -12.34
CA THR A 241 5.79 -0.51 -13.14
C THR A 241 6.78 0.27 -12.29
N TYR A 242 6.46 0.54 -11.02
CA TYR A 242 7.41 1.12 -10.08
C TYR A 242 8.58 0.19 -9.77
N LEU A 243 8.32 -1.12 -9.60
CA LEU A 243 9.37 -2.13 -9.47
C LEU A 243 10.29 -2.12 -10.70
N LEU A 244 9.73 -2.20 -11.90
CA LEU A 244 10.50 -2.28 -13.14
C LEU A 244 11.29 -0.98 -13.44
N GLY A 245 10.68 0.19 -13.24
CA GLY A 245 11.35 1.46 -13.51
C GLY A 245 12.35 1.87 -12.43
N THR A 246 11.91 1.87 -11.17
CA THR A 246 12.72 2.41 -10.08
C THR A 246 13.68 1.37 -9.51
N TRP A 247 13.18 0.17 -9.19
CA TRP A 247 14.00 -0.82 -8.49
C TRP A 247 14.90 -1.63 -9.43
N VAL A 248 14.43 -1.93 -10.64
CA VAL A 248 15.19 -2.69 -11.64
C VAL A 248 16.04 -1.77 -12.50
N ARG A 249 15.44 -0.87 -13.30
CA ARG A 249 16.21 -0.03 -14.23
C ARG A 249 17.13 0.95 -13.50
N GLU A 250 16.61 1.74 -12.55
CA GLU A 250 17.39 2.80 -11.90
C GLU A 250 18.30 2.28 -10.79
N ARG A 251 17.83 1.34 -9.97
CA ARG A 251 18.57 0.85 -8.78
C ARG A 251 19.25 -0.50 -8.96
N GLN A 252 18.94 -1.22 -10.03
CA GLN A 252 19.59 -2.48 -10.41
C GLN A 252 19.63 -3.52 -9.27
N ILE A 253 18.57 -3.60 -8.45
CA ILE A 253 18.54 -4.53 -7.30
C ILE A 253 18.40 -6.00 -7.72
N MET A 254 17.93 -6.24 -8.94
CA MET A 254 17.75 -7.55 -9.57
C MET A 254 17.71 -7.38 -11.10
N SER A 255 17.82 -8.49 -11.83
CA SER A 255 17.68 -8.47 -13.29
C SER A 255 16.22 -8.24 -13.72
N LEU A 256 16.02 -7.83 -14.97
CA LEU A 256 14.68 -7.65 -15.53
C LEU A 256 13.91 -8.98 -15.57
N GLU A 257 14.58 -10.07 -15.92
CA GLU A 257 14.02 -11.41 -15.99
C GLU A 257 13.58 -11.91 -14.61
N GLU A 258 14.40 -11.68 -13.57
CA GLU A 258 14.04 -11.96 -12.19
C GLU A 258 12.78 -11.18 -11.80
N ALA A 259 12.75 -9.86 -12.03
CA ALA A 259 11.60 -9.03 -11.71
C ALA A 259 10.32 -9.47 -12.45
N VAL A 260 10.41 -9.82 -13.73
CA VAL A 260 9.29 -10.36 -14.50
C VAL A 260 8.81 -11.67 -13.88
N ALA A 261 9.71 -12.58 -13.47
CA ALA A 261 9.34 -13.82 -12.81
C ALA A 261 8.65 -13.57 -11.46
N ARG A 262 9.12 -12.57 -10.69
CA ARG A 262 8.54 -12.15 -9.39
C ARG A 262 7.13 -11.60 -9.56
N LEU A 263 6.82 -10.96 -10.69
CA LEU A 263 5.50 -10.41 -11.02
C LEU A 263 4.56 -11.41 -11.73
N THR A 264 5.07 -12.53 -12.23
CA THR A 264 4.29 -13.45 -13.10
C THR A 264 4.31 -14.90 -12.61
N THR A 265 5.44 -15.58 -12.73
CA THR A 265 5.61 -17.00 -12.40
C THR A 265 5.44 -17.25 -10.91
N GLN A 266 6.01 -16.40 -10.06
CA GLN A 266 5.96 -16.57 -8.60
C GLN A 266 4.52 -16.50 -8.06
N PRO A 267 3.71 -15.45 -8.35
CA PRO A 267 2.31 -15.44 -7.91
C PRO A 267 1.49 -16.56 -8.55
N ALA A 268 1.68 -16.89 -9.84
CA ALA A 268 0.98 -18.01 -10.46
C ALA A 268 1.28 -19.35 -9.75
N ALA A 269 2.53 -19.59 -9.36
CA ALA A 269 2.94 -20.79 -8.62
C ALA A 269 2.49 -20.80 -7.15
N LEU A 270 2.33 -19.63 -6.52
CA LEU A 270 1.80 -19.50 -5.17
C LEU A 270 0.31 -19.86 -5.13
N PHE A 271 -0.49 -19.27 -6.02
CA PHE A 271 -1.94 -19.46 -6.07
C PHE A 271 -2.37 -20.71 -6.85
N GLY A 272 -1.43 -21.41 -7.49
CA GLY A 272 -1.71 -22.63 -8.27
C GLY A 272 -2.44 -22.34 -9.59
N ILE A 273 -2.20 -21.18 -10.19
CA ILE A 273 -2.81 -20.77 -11.46
C ILE A 273 -2.08 -21.47 -12.61
N LYS A 274 -2.64 -22.60 -13.06
CA LYS A 274 -2.09 -23.39 -14.16
C LYS A 274 -2.28 -22.67 -15.50
N GLY A 275 -1.31 -22.84 -16.40
CA GLY A 275 -1.37 -22.29 -17.76
C GLY A 275 -1.23 -20.76 -17.85
N ARG A 276 -0.77 -20.08 -16.79
CA ARG A 276 -0.51 -18.62 -16.78
C ARG A 276 0.81 -18.31 -16.06
N GLY A 277 1.26 -17.06 -16.18
CA GLY A 277 2.47 -16.55 -15.53
C GLY A 277 3.78 -16.90 -16.25
N ARG A 278 3.70 -17.54 -17.43
CA ARG A 278 4.84 -17.85 -18.31
C ARG A 278 4.41 -17.75 -19.77
N LEU A 279 5.30 -17.28 -20.64
CA LEU A 279 5.13 -17.38 -22.09
C LEU A 279 5.52 -18.77 -22.55
N ALA A 280 4.52 -19.60 -22.87
CA ALA A 280 4.70 -20.96 -23.35
C ALA A 280 3.56 -21.35 -24.28
N ALA A 281 3.84 -22.23 -25.26
CA ALA A 281 2.80 -22.77 -26.13
C ALA A 281 1.72 -23.48 -25.29
N GLY A 282 0.44 -23.20 -25.58
CA GLY A 282 -0.70 -23.74 -24.85
C GLY A 282 -1.06 -23.00 -23.54
N ALA A 283 -0.25 -22.05 -23.09
CA ALA A 283 -0.62 -21.14 -21.99
C ALA A 283 -1.62 -20.09 -22.47
N ALA A 284 -2.34 -19.46 -21.53
CA ALA A 284 -3.17 -18.30 -21.85
C ALA A 284 -2.29 -17.17 -22.40
N ALA A 285 -2.77 -16.49 -23.44
CA ALA A 285 -2.11 -15.32 -24.01
C ALA A 285 -2.35 -14.07 -23.14
N ASP A 286 -1.82 -14.10 -21.92
CA ASP A 286 -1.72 -12.94 -21.02
C ASP A 286 -0.32 -12.33 -21.13
N ILE A 287 -0.23 -11.16 -21.75
CA ILE A 287 1.06 -10.60 -22.19
C ILE A 287 1.06 -9.10 -21.89
N ALA A 288 2.17 -8.62 -21.33
CA ALA A 288 2.48 -7.20 -21.27
C ALA A 288 3.66 -6.90 -22.19
N ILE A 289 3.52 -5.90 -23.07
CA ILE A 289 4.58 -5.39 -23.93
C ILE A 289 4.94 -4.00 -23.40
N PHE A 290 6.21 -3.81 -23.04
CA PHE A 290 6.69 -2.55 -22.47
C PHE A 290 8.14 -2.28 -22.91
N ASP A 291 8.48 -1.00 -22.95
CA ASP A 291 9.83 -0.51 -23.19
C ASP A 291 10.63 -0.54 -21.87
N PRO A 292 11.68 -1.37 -21.75
CA PRO A 292 12.45 -1.49 -20.51
C PRO A 292 13.18 -0.19 -20.11
N ASP A 293 13.50 0.67 -21.08
CA ASP A 293 14.18 1.94 -20.82
C ASP A 293 13.20 3.00 -20.31
N ARG A 294 11.89 2.84 -20.57
CA ARG A 294 10.86 3.84 -20.25
C ARG A 294 9.82 3.37 -19.23
N VAL A 295 9.73 2.08 -18.93
CA VAL A 295 8.73 1.55 -18.01
C VAL A 295 8.86 2.19 -16.63
N GLY A 296 7.73 2.56 -16.01
CA GLY A 296 7.76 3.27 -14.74
C GLY A 296 6.40 3.81 -14.31
N SER A 297 6.31 4.25 -13.08
CA SER A 297 5.21 5.04 -12.53
C SER A 297 5.75 5.94 -11.43
N ALA A 298 4.97 6.92 -10.99
CA ALA A 298 5.30 7.68 -9.80
C ALA A 298 5.30 6.77 -8.55
N SER A 299 5.95 7.20 -7.48
CA SER A 299 5.89 6.55 -6.16
C SER A 299 4.63 6.91 -5.36
N ARG A 300 3.69 7.64 -6.00
CA ARG A 300 2.46 8.17 -5.38
C ARG A 300 1.28 8.07 -6.35
N GLY A 301 0.09 7.91 -5.80
CA GLY A 301 -1.16 8.04 -6.54
C GLY A 301 -1.41 9.47 -7.00
N GLU A 302 -2.13 9.61 -8.10
CA GLU A 302 -2.74 10.84 -8.58
C GLU A 302 -4.23 10.81 -8.25
N ARG A 303 -4.78 11.95 -7.81
CA ARG A 303 -6.22 12.08 -7.57
C ARG A 303 -6.94 12.47 -8.85
N ARG A 304 -8.13 11.88 -9.04
CA ARG A 304 -9.06 12.22 -10.10
C ARG A 304 -10.46 12.38 -9.52
N TYR A 305 -11.20 13.35 -10.01
CA TYR A 305 -12.58 13.66 -9.59
C TYR A 305 -13.55 13.27 -10.70
N ASP A 306 -13.44 12.03 -11.18
CA ASP A 306 -14.14 11.51 -12.36
C ASP A 306 -15.12 10.37 -12.04
N LEU A 307 -15.40 10.11 -10.76
CA LEU A 307 -16.48 9.21 -10.33
C LEU A 307 -17.85 9.92 -10.37
N PRO A 308 -18.97 9.17 -10.41
CA PRO A 308 -20.31 9.75 -10.34
C PRO A 308 -20.47 10.73 -9.18
N GLY A 309 -21.07 11.89 -9.46
CA GLY A 309 -21.20 12.98 -8.49
C GLY A 309 -19.93 13.79 -8.24
N GLY A 310 -18.88 13.63 -9.07
CA GLY A 310 -17.60 14.33 -8.89
C GLY A 310 -16.76 13.77 -7.75
N ALA A 311 -17.05 12.55 -7.30
CA ALA A 311 -16.32 11.90 -6.22
C ALA A 311 -14.87 11.61 -6.63
N LYS A 312 -13.98 11.56 -5.63
CA LYS A 312 -12.55 11.37 -5.84
C LYS A 312 -12.18 9.89 -5.95
N ARG A 313 -11.14 9.61 -6.73
CA ARG A 313 -10.39 8.36 -6.74
C ARG A 313 -8.89 8.56 -6.90
N MET A 314 -8.11 7.58 -6.49
CA MET A 314 -6.67 7.52 -6.70
C MET A 314 -6.33 6.56 -7.84
N VAL A 315 -5.39 6.99 -8.68
CA VAL A 315 -4.86 6.19 -9.79
C VAL A 315 -3.34 6.27 -9.82
N MET A 316 -2.69 5.25 -10.37
CA MET A 316 -1.25 5.29 -10.63
C MET A 316 -0.99 5.08 -12.12
N PRO A 317 -0.87 6.15 -12.93
CA PRO A 317 -0.59 6.00 -14.34
C PRO A 317 0.79 5.38 -14.56
N SER A 318 0.83 4.40 -15.45
CA SER A 318 2.08 3.83 -15.94
C SER A 318 2.63 4.62 -17.12
N ARG A 319 3.93 4.46 -17.34
CA ARG A 319 4.68 4.90 -18.52
C ARG A 319 5.40 3.69 -19.11
N GLY A 320 5.67 3.74 -20.41
CA GLY A 320 6.44 2.71 -21.12
C GLY A 320 5.70 1.39 -21.37
N VAL A 321 4.47 1.19 -20.89
CA VAL A 321 3.63 0.03 -21.27
C VAL A 321 2.93 0.32 -22.59
N GLU A 322 3.20 -0.51 -23.60
CA GLU A 322 2.65 -0.35 -24.96
C GLU A 322 1.34 -1.12 -25.12
N TYR A 323 1.33 -2.40 -24.70
CA TYR A 323 0.16 -3.26 -24.77
C TYR A 323 0.00 -4.10 -23.51
N THR A 324 -1.26 -4.31 -23.13
CA THR A 324 -1.66 -5.40 -22.22
C THR A 324 -2.68 -6.27 -22.94
N ILE A 325 -2.44 -7.57 -22.93
CA ILE A 325 -3.24 -8.59 -23.60
C ILE A 325 -3.73 -9.57 -22.54
N VAL A 326 -5.01 -9.90 -22.55
CA VAL A 326 -5.61 -10.89 -21.65
C VAL A 326 -6.37 -11.90 -22.50
N ASN A 327 -6.06 -13.20 -22.34
CA ASN A 327 -6.63 -14.28 -23.15
C ASN A 327 -6.58 -14.00 -24.68
N GLY A 328 -5.50 -13.37 -25.16
CA GLY A 328 -5.29 -13.07 -26.58
C GLY A 328 -6.02 -11.82 -27.10
N ARG A 329 -6.70 -11.07 -26.24
CA ARG A 329 -7.39 -9.81 -26.58
C ARG A 329 -6.67 -8.62 -25.98
N ILE A 330 -6.42 -7.59 -26.79
CA ILE A 330 -5.76 -6.36 -26.35
C ILE A 330 -6.73 -5.57 -25.47
N VAL A 331 -6.37 -5.41 -24.19
CA VAL A 331 -7.17 -4.66 -23.20
C VAL A 331 -6.62 -3.27 -22.92
N TYR A 332 -5.36 -3.03 -23.28
CA TYR A 332 -4.68 -1.74 -23.16
C TYR A 332 -3.79 -1.52 -24.38
N ALA A 333 -3.87 -0.35 -25.00
CA ALA A 333 -3.05 0.06 -26.14
C ALA A 333 -2.93 1.58 -26.22
N GLY A 334 -1.75 2.09 -26.54
CA GLY A 334 -1.53 3.52 -26.80
C GLY A 334 -1.92 4.41 -25.60
N GLY A 335 -1.60 3.97 -24.38
CA GLY A 335 -1.83 4.75 -23.16
C GLY A 335 -3.22 4.61 -22.54
N ARG A 336 -4.12 3.80 -23.11
CA ARG A 336 -5.53 3.71 -22.68
C ARG A 336 -6.09 2.29 -22.72
N ALA A 337 -7.10 2.06 -21.89
CA ALA A 337 -7.91 0.84 -21.98
C ALA A 337 -8.71 0.81 -23.29
N THR A 338 -8.86 -0.37 -23.89
CA THR A 338 -9.62 -0.55 -25.14
C THR A 338 -11.12 -0.75 -24.90
N GLY A 339 -11.50 -1.14 -23.67
CA GLY A 339 -12.87 -1.50 -23.31
C GLY A 339 -13.16 -3.00 -23.40
N ASP A 340 -12.28 -3.79 -24.01
CA ASP A 340 -12.39 -5.26 -23.99
C ASP A 340 -12.21 -5.80 -22.57
N THR A 341 -13.13 -6.65 -22.11
CA THR A 341 -13.10 -7.32 -20.80
C THR A 341 -13.05 -8.85 -20.96
N PRO A 342 -11.99 -9.43 -21.55
CA PRO A 342 -11.86 -10.85 -21.85
C PRO A 342 -11.50 -11.70 -20.61
N GLY A 343 -11.54 -11.11 -19.42
CA GLY A 343 -11.22 -11.77 -18.16
C GLY A 343 -12.15 -12.97 -17.91
N ALA A 344 -11.62 -14.02 -17.32
CA ALA A 344 -12.36 -15.22 -17.01
C ALA A 344 -12.16 -15.60 -15.54
N VAL A 345 -13.18 -16.18 -14.92
CA VAL A 345 -13.05 -16.79 -13.60
C VAL A 345 -12.08 -17.97 -13.72
N LEU A 346 -10.97 -17.90 -13.00
CA LEU A 346 -9.98 -18.96 -12.97
C LEU A 346 -10.52 -20.11 -12.13
N ARG A 347 -10.87 -21.20 -12.80
CA ARG A 347 -11.29 -22.45 -12.17
C ARG A 347 -10.07 -23.35 -12.09
N SER A 348 -9.62 -23.61 -10.86
CA SER A 348 -8.48 -24.47 -10.57
C SER A 348 -8.78 -25.95 -10.69
#